data_AF-A0A494XSD9-F1
#
_entry.id   AF-A0A494XSD9-F1
#
_cell.length_a   1.000
_cell.length_b   1.000
_cell.length_c   1.000
_cell.angle_alpha   90.00
_cell.angle_beta   90.00
_cell.angle_gamma   90.00
#
_symmetry.space_group_name_H-M   'P 1'
#
loop_
_entity.id
_entity.type
_entity.pdbx_description
1 polymer ?
#
loop_
_entity_poly.entity_id
_entity_poly.type
_entity_poly.pdbx_seq_one_letter_code
_entity_poly.pdbx_strand_id
1 'polypeptide(L)'
;RVAFPLAADFAQAGAARLREVGGLTQARALTLHALSVEVASGRLRLAPLEPLEPTLERMLAIKGIGDWTAQYVAMRALSWPNAFPAGDLILRRHLGVETAAQASAQAAQWAPWRAYATVHLWRHHDRLKHEASHD
;
A
#
# COMPACT_ATOMS: atom_id res chain seq x y z
N ARG A 1 -19.90 20.55 -0.01
CA ARG A 1 -19.18 19.28 0.28
C ARG A 1 -17.97 19.25 -0.64
N VAL A 2 -16.74 19.24 -0.11
CA VAL A 2 -15.54 19.17 -0.96
C VAL A 2 -15.26 17.69 -1.23
N ALA A 3 -15.18 17.29 -2.50
CA ALA A 3 -14.80 15.94 -2.88
C ALA A 3 -13.28 15.75 -2.67
N PHE A 4 -12.84 14.50 -2.54
CA PHE A 4 -11.41 14.23 -2.53
C PHE A 4 -10.78 14.63 -3.88
N PRO A 5 -9.57 15.21 -3.93
CA PRO A 5 -8.96 15.65 -5.18
C PRO A 5 -8.67 14.50 -6.15
N LEU A 6 -8.78 14.77 -7.44
CA LEU A 6 -8.44 13.83 -8.50
C LEU A 6 -6.93 13.75 -8.70
N ALA A 7 -6.45 12.67 -9.33
CA ALA A 7 -5.03 12.55 -9.69
C ALA A 7 -4.54 13.73 -10.56
N ALA A 8 -5.39 14.26 -11.44
CA ALA A 8 -5.07 15.44 -12.25
C ALA A 8 -4.80 16.69 -11.40
N ASP A 9 -5.56 16.88 -10.30
CA ASP A 9 -5.37 18.00 -9.39
C ASP A 9 -3.99 17.92 -8.71
N PHE A 10 -3.61 16.72 -8.24
CA PHE A 10 -2.29 16.47 -7.65
C PHE A 10 -1.15 16.63 -8.66
N ALA A 11 -1.34 16.16 -9.89
CA ALA A 11 -0.37 16.28 -10.97
C ALA A 11 -0.16 17.76 -11.37
N GLN A 12 -1.23 18.55 -11.46
CA GLN A 12 -1.15 19.97 -11.78
C GLN A 12 -0.53 20.80 -10.64
N ALA A 13 -0.82 20.46 -9.38
CA ALA A 13 -0.29 21.19 -8.23
C ALA A 13 1.24 21.11 -8.12
N GLY A 14 1.84 19.99 -8.54
CA GLY A 14 3.28 19.79 -8.45
C GLY A 14 3.77 19.45 -7.03
N ALA A 15 4.91 18.78 -6.94
CA ALA A 15 5.46 18.30 -5.65
C ALA A 15 5.70 19.42 -4.62
N ALA A 16 6.07 20.63 -5.05
CA ALA A 16 6.31 21.76 -4.15
C ALA A 16 5.04 22.13 -3.37
N ARG A 17 3.91 22.24 -4.06
CA ARG A 17 2.62 22.56 -3.44
C ARG A 17 2.11 21.43 -2.55
N LEU A 18 2.29 20.18 -2.98
CA LEU A 18 1.91 19.00 -2.18
C LEU A 18 2.69 18.93 -0.87
N ARG A 19 3.97 19.31 -0.88
CA ARG A 19 4.77 19.43 0.33
C ARG A 19 4.26 20.53 1.25
N GLU A 20 4.05 21.74 0.70
CA GLU A 20 3.64 22.92 1.45
C GLU A 20 2.29 22.71 2.15
N VAL A 21 1.28 22.25 1.42
CA VAL A 21 -0.09 22.11 1.94
C VAL A 21 -0.29 20.79 2.68
N GLY A 22 0.33 19.70 2.20
CA GLY A 22 0.12 18.36 2.72
C GLY A 22 1.00 17.98 3.91
N GLY A 23 1.93 18.85 4.34
CA GLY A 23 2.89 18.54 5.41
C GLY A 23 3.79 17.34 5.09
N LEU A 24 3.99 17.04 3.81
CA LEU A 24 4.77 15.89 3.36
C LEU A 24 6.27 16.18 3.41
N THR A 25 7.09 15.14 3.60
CA THR A 25 8.52 15.25 3.31
C THR A 25 8.73 15.48 1.81
N GLN A 26 9.86 16.06 1.43
CA GLN A 26 10.18 16.28 0.01
C GLN A 26 10.12 14.98 -0.80
N ALA A 27 10.67 13.89 -0.27
CA ALA A 27 10.63 12.58 -0.92
C ALA A 27 9.19 12.10 -1.14
N ARG A 28 8.32 12.18 -0.13
CA ARG A 28 6.91 11.76 -0.24
C ARG A 28 6.12 12.63 -1.22
N ALA A 29 6.36 13.93 -1.23
CA ALA A 29 5.70 14.84 -2.17
C ALA A 29 6.10 14.56 -3.63
N LEU A 30 7.37 14.26 -3.88
CA LEU A 30 7.86 13.83 -5.20
C LEU A 30 7.23 12.50 -5.63
N THR A 31 7.17 11.51 -4.73
CA THR A 31 6.53 10.21 -5.00
C THR A 31 5.05 10.37 -5.30
N LEU A 32 4.30 11.14 -4.49
CA LEU A 32 2.87 11.37 -4.71
C LEU A 32 2.60 12.10 -6.03
N HIS A 33 3.40 13.11 -6.36
CA HIS A 33 3.31 13.82 -7.63
C HIS A 33 3.56 12.88 -8.81
N ALA A 34 4.64 12.08 -8.78
CA ALA A 34 4.96 11.12 -9.84
C ALA A 34 3.85 10.08 -10.04
N LEU A 35 3.31 9.52 -8.95
CA LEU A 35 2.17 8.62 -9.00
C LEU A 35 0.95 9.29 -9.64
N SER A 36 0.68 10.54 -9.26
CA SER A 36 -0.46 11.30 -9.78
C SER A 36 -0.34 11.55 -11.28
N VAL A 37 0.87 11.81 -11.80
CA VAL A 37 1.13 11.94 -13.24
C VAL A 37 0.87 10.64 -14.00
N GLU A 38 1.32 9.49 -13.47
CA GLU A 38 1.07 8.18 -14.09
C GLU A 38 -0.43 7.86 -14.15
N VAL A 39 -1.17 8.19 -13.09
CA VAL A 39 -2.63 7.99 -13.04
C VAL A 39 -3.38 8.97 -13.93
N ALA A 40 -3.05 10.26 -13.87
CA ALA A 40 -3.70 11.30 -14.68
C ALA A 40 -3.48 11.10 -16.19
N SER A 41 -2.35 10.52 -16.58
CA SER A 41 -2.06 10.18 -17.99
C SER A 41 -2.68 8.86 -18.45
N GLY A 42 -3.34 8.11 -17.57
CA GLY A 42 -3.93 6.80 -17.88
C GLY A 42 -2.92 5.67 -18.05
N ARG A 43 -1.61 5.92 -17.86
CA ARG A 43 -0.55 4.91 -17.91
C ARG A 43 -0.63 3.92 -16.75
N LEU A 44 -1.16 4.35 -15.61
CA LEU A 44 -1.42 3.54 -14.45
C LEU A 44 -2.89 3.69 -14.04
N ARG A 45 -3.62 2.59 -13.91
CA ARG A 45 -4.98 2.60 -13.37
C ARG A 45 -4.98 1.88 -12.02
N LEU A 46 -5.59 2.54 -11.02
CA LEU A 46 -5.70 2.01 -9.65
C LEU A 46 -7.16 1.70 -9.34
N ALA A 47 -7.74 0.78 -10.09
CA ALA A 47 -9.12 0.32 -9.94
C ALA A 47 -9.17 -1.16 -9.51
N PRO A 48 -10.29 -1.62 -8.92
CA PRO A 48 -10.45 -3.02 -8.57
C PRO A 48 -10.20 -3.94 -9.77
N LEU A 49 -9.42 -5.00 -9.54
CA LEU A 49 -9.10 -6.06 -10.50
C LEU A 49 -8.31 -5.62 -11.74
N GLU A 50 -7.66 -4.45 -11.73
CA GLU A 50 -6.63 -4.14 -12.74
C GLU A 50 -5.54 -5.22 -12.75
N PRO A 51 -4.94 -5.57 -13.92
CA PRO A 51 -3.94 -6.62 -14.03
C PRO A 51 -2.80 -6.43 -13.03
N LEU A 52 -2.57 -7.44 -12.17
CA LEU A 52 -1.71 -7.27 -11.00
C LEU A 52 -0.25 -6.97 -11.38
N GLU A 53 0.38 -7.86 -12.15
CA GLU A 53 1.81 -7.80 -12.44
C GLU A 53 2.19 -6.51 -13.18
N PRO A 54 1.51 -6.11 -14.29
CA PRO A 54 1.83 -4.85 -14.96
C PRO A 54 1.57 -3.62 -14.09
N THR A 55 0.58 -3.68 -13.20
CA THR A 55 0.28 -2.58 -12.28
C THR A 55 1.39 -2.45 -11.22
N LEU A 56 1.82 -3.57 -10.63
CA LEU A 56 2.91 -3.60 -9.66
C LEU A 56 4.23 -3.13 -10.28
N GLU A 57 4.58 -3.59 -11.48
CA GLU A 57 5.78 -3.16 -12.20
C GLU A 57 5.82 -1.64 -12.38
N ARG A 58 4.71 -1.05 -12.84
CA ARG A 58 4.59 0.42 -13.01
C ARG A 58 4.67 1.16 -11.67
N MET A 59 4.05 0.62 -10.63
CA MET A 59 4.15 1.20 -9.30
C MET A 59 5.57 1.17 -8.76
N LEU A 60 6.28 0.06 -8.90
CA LEU A 60 7.65 -0.13 -8.43
C LEU A 60 8.67 0.72 -9.21
N ALA A 61 8.35 1.12 -10.44
CA ALA A 61 9.15 2.07 -11.21
C ALA A 61 9.11 3.50 -10.64
N ILE A 62 8.13 3.83 -9.78
CA ILE A 62 8.03 5.15 -9.15
C ILE A 62 8.94 5.21 -7.93
N LYS A 63 9.95 6.08 -7.97
CA LYS A 63 10.87 6.31 -6.85
C LYS A 63 10.11 6.62 -5.56
N GLY A 64 10.39 5.83 -4.52
CA GLY A 64 9.77 5.93 -3.20
C GLY A 64 8.58 5.01 -2.97
N ILE A 65 8.12 4.28 -4.00
CA ILE A 65 7.20 3.14 -3.85
C ILE A 65 8.03 1.85 -3.81
N GLY A 66 8.01 1.19 -2.66
CA GLY A 66 8.58 -0.16 -2.50
C GLY A 66 7.50 -1.24 -2.53
N ASP A 67 7.94 -2.50 -2.50
CA ASP A 67 7.06 -3.68 -2.56
C ASP A 67 5.94 -3.64 -1.51
N TRP A 68 6.25 -3.27 -0.26
CA TRP A 68 5.22 -3.14 0.78
C TRP A 68 4.07 -2.19 0.37
N THR A 69 4.39 -1.01 -0.18
CA THR A 69 3.38 -0.04 -0.60
C THR A 69 2.61 -0.54 -1.81
N ALA A 70 3.29 -1.16 -2.78
CA ALA A 70 2.65 -1.70 -3.98
C ALA A 70 1.68 -2.84 -3.64
N GLN A 71 2.09 -3.78 -2.79
CA GLN A 71 1.24 -4.88 -2.30
C GLN A 71 0.09 -4.37 -1.44
N TYR A 72 0.31 -3.33 -0.63
CA TYR A 72 -0.75 -2.70 0.14
C TYR A 72 -1.83 -2.08 -0.75
N VAL A 73 -1.42 -1.39 -1.83
CA VAL A 73 -2.35 -0.85 -2.84
C VAL A 73 -3.04 -1.98 -3.61
N ALA A 74 -2.31 -3.04 -3.99
CA ALA A 74 -2.91 -4.21 -4.63
C ALA A 74 -4.01 -4.83 -3.77
N MET A 75 -3.79 -4.91 -2.46
CA MET A 75 -4.78 -5.40 -1.52
C MET A 75 -5.96 -4.44 -1.34
N ARG A 76 -5.71 -3.16 -1.09
CA ARG A 76 -6.73 -2.21 -0.60
C ARG A 76 -7.46 -1.44 -1.70
N ALA A 77 -6.77 -1.11 -2.79
CA ALA A 77 -7.34 -0.36 -3.90
C ALA A 77 -7.72 -1.26 -5.08
N LEU A 78 -6.87 -2.24 -5.39
CA LEU A 78 -7.10 -3.16 -6.53
C LEU A 78 -7.89 -4.42 -6.14
N SER A 79 -8.17 -4.62 -4.85
CA SER A 79 -8.95 -5.75 -4.34
C SER A 79 -8.39 -7.14 -4.68
N TRP A 80 -7.06 -7.26 -4.84
CA TRP A 80 -6.43 -8.56 -5.12
C TRP A 80 -6.41 -9.45 -3.86
N PRO A 81 -7.08 -10.62 -3.87
CA PRO A 81 -7.25 -11.45 -2.68
C PRO A 81 -5.94 -12.13 -2.21
N ASN A 82 -4.97 -12.24 -3.11
CA ASN A 82 -3.70 -12.88 -2.84
C ASN A 82 -2.53 -11.90 -2.65
N ALA A 83 -2.82 -10.58 -2.65
CA ALA A 83 -1.82 -9.55 -2.38
C ALA A 83 -1.31 -9.66 -0.94
N PHE A 84 -0.02 -9.42 -0.74
CA PHE A 84 0.61 -9.71 0.53
C PHE A 84 1.77 -8.75 0.83
N PRO A 85 1.59 -7.76 1.73
CA PRO A 85 2.63 -6.81 2.09
C PRO A 85 3.63 -7.45 3.07
N ALA A 86 4.50 -8.34 2.58
CA ALA A 86 5.38 -9.19 3.39
C ALA A 86 6.34 -8.41 4.32
N GLY A 87 6.67 -7.16 3.97
CA GLY A 87 7.47 -6.27 4.80
C GLY A 87 6.74 -5.68 6.02
N ASP A 88 5.45 -5.99 6.20
CA ASP A 88 4.64 -5.43 7.28
C ASP A 88 5.13 -5.92 8.66
N LEU A 89 5.44 -4.97 9.54
CA LEU A 89 6.03 -5.27 10.85
C LEU A 89 5.06 -6.04 11.76
N ILE A 90 3.78 -5.71 11.73
CA ILE A 90 2.77 -6.38 12.56
C ILE A 90 2.60 -7.82 12.08
N LEU A 91 2.48 -8.01 10.78
CA LEU A 91 2.37 -9.32 10.17
C LEU A 91 3.58 -10.20 10.49
N ARG A 92 4.80 -9.67 10.33
CA ARG A 92 6.02 -10.41 10.66
C ARG A 92 6.12 -10.81 12.13
N ARG A 93 5.68 -9.93 13.04
CA ARG A 93 5.62 -10.23 14.48
C ARG A 93 4.67 -11.38 14.78
N HIS A 94 3.47 -11.38 14.20
CA HIS A 94 2.51 -12.47 14.36
C HIS A 94 2.97 -13.79 13.74
N LEU A 95 3.74 -13.72 12.65
CA LEU A 95 4.36 -14.88 12.03
C LEU A 95 5.60 -15.40 12.78
N GLY A 96 6.16 -14.60 13.68
CA GLY A 96 7.40 -14.93 14.39
C GLY A 96 8.64 -14.93 13.48
N VAL A 97 8.69 -14.05 12.47
CA VAL A 97 9.76 -14.01 11.45
C VAL A 97 10.46 -12.66 11.34
N GLU A 98 11.71 -12.68 10.87
CA GLU A 98 12.58 -11.51 10.81
C GLU A 98 12.75 -10.89 9.41
N THR A 99 12.24 -11.54 8.37
CA THR A 99 12.42 -11.06 6.99
C THR A 99 11.12 -11.18 6.20
N ALA A 100 10.98 -10.32 5.17
CA ALA A 100 9.86 -10.40 4.25
C ALA A 100 9.86 -11.74 3.48
N ALA A 101 11.03 -12.30 3.17
CA ALA A 101 11.16 -13.60 2.51
C ALA A 101 10.57 -14.74 3.36
N GLN A 102 10.91 -14.79 4.66
CA GLN A 102 10.33 -15.76 5.60
C GLN A 102 8.81 -15.57 5.72
N ALA A 103 8.35 -14.33 5.82
CA ALA A 103 6.92 -14.03 5.88
C ALA A 103 6.17 -14.54 4.64
N SER A 104 6.73 -14.30 3.44
CA SER A 104 6.17 -14.79 2.17
C SER A 104 6.14 -16.32 2.10
N ALA A 105 7.19 -17.00 2.55
CA ALA A 105 7.26 -18.46 2.57
C ALA A 105 6.20 -19.07 3.48
N GLN A 106 6.05 -18.54 4.70
CA GLN A 106 5.07 -19.05 5.67
C GLN A 106 3.63 -18.73 5.27
N ALA A 107 3.39 -17.57 4.64
CA ALA A 107 2.08 -17.16 4.16
C ALA A 107 1.65 -17.88 2.87
N ALA A 108 2.55 -18.61 2.20
CA ALA A 108 2.22 -19.36 0.99
C ALA A 108 1.06 -20.35 1.21
N GLN A 109 0.94 -20.92 2.42
CA GLN A 109 -0.15 -21.81 2.79
C GLN A 109 -1.54 -21.14 2.81
N TRP A 110 -1.60 -19.80 2.85
CA TRP A 110 -2.86 -19.04 2.84
C TRP A 110 -3.30 -18.65 1.42
N ALA A 111 -2.50 -18.96 0.39
CA ALA A 111 -2.90 -18.70 -0.98
C ALA A 111 -4.18 -19.49 -1.35
N PRO A 112 -5.10 -18.91 -2.14
CA PRO A 112 -5.02 -17.62 -2.83
C PRO A 112 -5.59 -16.43 -2.01
N TRP A 113 -5.74 -16.56 -0.70
CA TRP A 113 -6.45 -15.61 0.18
C TRP A 113 -5.54 -14.89 1.18
N ARG A 114 -4.26 -14.70 0.83
CA ARG A 114 -3.26 -14.07 1.72
C ARG A 114 -3.69 -12.69 2.24
N ALA A 115 -4.38 -11.89 1.43
CA ALA A 115 -4.87 -10.58 1.86
C ALA A 115 -5.90 -10.68 3.00
N TYR A 116 -6.77 -11.69 2.95
CA TYR A 116 -7.76 -11.92 4.01
C TYR A 116 -7.07 -12.32 5.31
N ALA A 117 -6.09 -13.23 5.25
CA ALA A 117 -5.27 -13.59 6.41
C ALA A 117 -4.57 -12.36 7.01
N THR A 118 -3.97 -11.50 6.18
CA THR A 118 -3.37 -10.23 6.62
C THR A 118 -4.37 -9.35 7.37
N VAL A 119 -5.58 -9.16 6.84
CA VAL A 119 -6.63 -8.36 7.51
C VAL A 119 -7.05 -8.96 8.85
N HIS A 120 -7.15 -10.29 8.94
CA HIS A 120 -7.44 -10.98 10.20
C HIS A 120 -6.34 -10.76 11.25
N LEU A 121 -5.07 -10.84 10.85
CA LEU A 121 -3.93 -10.60 11.75
C LEU A 121 -3.86 -9.15 12.24
N TRP A 122 -4.12 -8.18 11.38
CA TRP A 122 -4.20 -6.78 11.79
C TRP A 122 -5.33 -6.53 12.79
N ARG A 123 -6.54 -7.04 12.51
CA ARG A 123 -7.67 -6.93 13.45
C ARG A 123 -7.39 -7.63 14.79
N HIS A 124 -6.68 -8.76 14.76
CA HIS A 124 -6.27 -9.44 15.98
C HIS A 124 -5.25 -8.60 16.76
N HIS A 125 -4.26 -8.02 16.09
CA HIS A 125 -3.30 -7.10 16.72
C HIS A 125 -3.97 -5.91 17.39
N ASP A 126 -4.91 -5.26 16.70
CA ASP A 126 -5.62 -4.10 17.22
C ASP A 126 -6.41 -4.47 18.48
N ARG A 127 -7.05 -5.64 18.52
CA ARG A 127 -7.79 -6.12 19.69
C ARG A 127 -6.90 -6.33 20.92
N LEU A 128 -5.76 -7.00 20.73
CA LEU A 128 -4.77 -7.22 21.81
C LEU A 128 -4.25 -5.89 22.39
N LYS A 129 -4.07 -4.87 21.55
CA LYS A 129 -3.68 -3.53 22.00
C LYS A 129 -4.75 -2.84 22.85
N HIS A 130 -6.03 -2.99 22.49
CA HIS A 130 -7.12 -2.38 23.25
C HIS A 130 -7.27 -3.05 24.62
N GLU A 131 -7.21 -4.38 24.68
CA GLU A 131 -7.26 -5.17 25.92
C GLU A 131 -6.13 -4.76 26.87
N ALA A 132 -4.88 -4.69 26.39
CA ALA A 132 -3.72 -4.30 27.20
C ALA A 132 -3.69 -2.81 27.63
N SER A 133 -4.59 -1.96 27.11
CA SER A 133 -4.69 -0.55 27.53
C SER A 133 -5.77 -0.31 28.59
N HIS A 134 -6.57 -1.33 28.91
CA HIS A 134 -7.61 -1.28 29.95
C HIS A 134 -7.22 -2.02 31.23
N ASP A 135 -6.04 -2.68 31.22
CA ASP A 135 -5.34 -3.23 32.38
C ASP A 135 -4.25 -2.25 32.87
#